data_AF-A0A957N8U8-F1
#
_entry.id   AF-A0A957N8U8-F1
#
_cell.length_a   1.000
_cell.length_b   1.000
_cell.length_c   1.000
_cell.angle_alpha   90.00
_cell.angle_beta   90.00
_cell.angle_gamma   90.00
#
_symmetry.space_group_name_H-M   'P 1'
#
loop_
_entity.id
_entity.type
_entity.pdbx_description
1 polymer ?
#
loop_
_entity_poly.entity_id
_entity_poly.type
_entity_poly.pdbx_seq_one_letter_code
_entity_poly.pdbx_strand_id
1 'polypeptide(L)'
;SCSACHGADAKGVPNLGKDLVDSEFVAKMSDDELVAFVKQGRSTDDPANTTGVAMPPKGGNPALQEAQIRGIVAYLRSLHK
;
A
#
# COMPACT_ATOMS: atom_id res chain seq x y z
N SER A 1 2.60 -10.06 4.99
CA SER A 1 2.29 -9.82 3.57
C SER A 1 2.73 -8.45 3.09
N CYS A 2 2.32 -7.35 3.72
CA CYS A 2 2.68 -5.99 3.29
C CYS A 2 4.16 -5.63 3.56
N SER A 3 4.67 -6.03 4.73
CA SER A 3 6.04 -5.73 5.18
C SER A 3 7.15 -6.36 4.34
N ALA A 4 6.84 -7.39 3.55
CA ALA A 4 7.81 -8.02 2.65
C ALA A 4 8.32 -7.04 1.58
N CYS A 5 7.48 -6.08 1.17
CA CYS A 5 7.85 -5.05 0.20
C CYS A 5 8.01 -3.68 0.86
N HIS A 6 7.16 -3.35 1.84
CA HIS A 6 7.13 -2.03 2.47
C HIS A 6 7.99 -1.93 3.75
N GLY A 7 8.73 -2.98 4.11
CA GLY A 7 9.56 -3.00 5.32
C GLY A 7 8.75 -3.31 6.58
N ALA A 8 9.44 -3.72 7.65
CA ALA A 8 8.82 -4.02 8.94
C ALA A 8 8.29 -2.76 9.64
N ASP A 9 8.92 -1.61 9.38
CA ASP A 9 8.60 -0.29 9.87
C ASP A 9 7.75 0.55 8.89
N ALA A 10 7.29 -0.05 7.80
CA ALA A 10 6.54 0.60 6.72
C ALA A 10 7.29 1.74 6.01
N LYS A 11 8.62 1.86 6.18
CA LYS A 11 9.47 2.88 5.53
C LYS A 11 9.89 2.55 4.10
N GLY A 12 9.45 1.41 3.59
CA GLY A 12 9.78 0.93 2.25
C GLY A 12 11.07 0.11 2.22
N VAL A 13 11.29 -0.53 1.09
CA VAL A 13 12.52 -1.26 0.77
C VAL A 13 13.04 -0.73 -0.56
N PRO A 14 14.32 -0.31 -0.65
CA PRO A 14 14.89 0.21 -1.88
C PRO A 14 14.64 -0.70 -3.07
N ASN A 15 14.19 -0.12 -4.19
CA ASN A 15 13.85 -0.82 -5.44
C ASN A 15 12.74 -1.90 -5.33
N LEU A 16 11.94 -1.89 -4.26
CA LEU A 16 10.87 -2.87 -4.08
C LEU A 16 9.54 -2.26 -3.62
N GLY A 17 9.54 -1.50 -2.51
CA GLY A 17 8.31 -0.91 -1.97
C GLY A 17 8.53 0.50 -1.44
N LYS A 18 7.48 1.32 -1.54
CA LYS A 18 7.48 2.73 -1.14
C LYS A 18 7.33 2.88 0.38
N ASP A 19 7.86 3.99 0.91
CA ASP A 19 7.53 4.49 2.24
C ASP A 19 6.01 4.74 2.32
N LEU A 20 5.37 4.21 3.35
CA LEU A 20 3.96 4.40 3.65
C LEU A 20 3.74 5.34 4.85
N VAL A 21 4.78 5.60 5.64
CA VAL A 21 4.78 6.45 6.83
C VAL A 21 4.88 7.92 6.43
N ASP A 22 5.90 8.30 5.67
CA ASP A 22 6.10 9.69 5.21
C ASP A 22 5.64 9.83 3.75
N SER A 23 4.41 9.39 3.47
CA SER A 23 3.90 9.26 2.10
C SER A 23 2.81 10.27 1.80
N GLU A 24 3.05 11.18 0.85
CA GLU A 24 2.01 12.11 0.37
C GLU A 24 0.81 11.38 -0.25
N PHE A 25 1.05 10.23 -0.89
CA PHE A 25 0.01 9.41 -1.49
C PHE A 25 -0.96 8.90 -0.43
N VAL A 26 -0.42 8.36 0.67
CA VAL A 26 -1.22 7.93 1.81
C VAL A 26 -1.89 9.14 2.47
N ALA A 27 -1.16 10.25 2.66
CA ALA A 27 -1.68 11.45 3.32
C ALA A 27 -2.91 12.05 2.62
N LYS A 28 -2.89 12.15 1.29
CA LYS A 28 -3.91 12.87 0.51
C LYS A 28 -5.14 12.04 0.17
N MET A 29 -5.03 10.72 0.17
CA MET A 29 -6.17 9.85 -0.09
C MET A 29 -7.09 9.76 1.13
N SER A 30 -8.38 9.56 0.91
CA SER A 30 -9.31 9.09 1.93
C SER A 30 -9.09 7.61 2.25
N ASP A 31 -9.66 7.14 3.36
CA ASP A 31 -9.54 5.73 3.76
C ASP A 31 -10.23 4.79 2.76
N ASP A 32 -11.36 5.18 2.19
CA ASP A 32 -12.05 4.38 1.17
C ASP A 32 -11.26 4.31 -0.13
N GLU A 33 -10.59 5.39 -0.54
CA GLU A 33 -9.69 5.39 -1.69
C GLU A 33 -8.47 4.50 -1.45
N LEU A 34 -7.88 4.51 -0.25
CA LEU A 34 -6.79 3.60 0.09
C LEU A 34 -7.25 2.14 0.11
N VAL A 35 -8.44 1.85 0.64
CA VAL A 35 -9.02 0.49 0.60
C VAL A 35 -9.22 0.04 -0.85
N ALA A 36 -9.78 0.89 -1.70
CA ALA A 36 -9.97 0.58 -3.12
C ALA A 36 -8.63 0.37 -3.82
N PHE A 37 -7.64 1.22 -3.55
CA PHE A 37 -6.29 1.09 -4.08
C PHE A 37 -5.63 -0.22 -3.65
N VAL A 38 -5.70 -0.60 -2.36
CA VAL A 38 -5.13 -1.87 -1.88
C VAL A 38 -5.83 -3.05 -2.51
N LYS A 39 -7.16 -3.00 -2.73
CA LYS A 39 -7.91 -4.06 -3.41
C LYS A 39 -7.47 -4.23 -4.86
N GLN A 40 -7.20 -3.14 -5.57
CA GLN A 40 -6.81 -3.15 -6.98
C GLN A 40 -5.31 -3.38 -7.21
N GLY A 41 -4.46 -2.85 -6.33
CA GLY A 41 -3.02 -2.74 -6.57
C GLY A 41 -2.68 -1.71 -7.66
N ARG A 42 -1.42 -1.74 -8.11
CA ARG A 42 -0.90 -0.97 -9.24
C ARG A 42 0.05 -1.84 -10.05
N SER A 43 -0.27 -2.08 -11.31
CA SER A 43 0.56 -2.88 -12.22
C SER A 43 1.77 -2.08 -12.74
N THR A 44 2.71 -2.76 -13.40
CA THR A 44 3.92 -2.12 -13.98
C THR A 44 3.63 -1.24 -15.18
N ASP A 45 2.54 -1.49 -15.90
CA ASP A 45 2.06 -0.75 -17.06
C ASP A 45 1.16 0.45 -16.71
N ASP A 46 0.77 0.60 -15.44
CA ASP A 46 0.03 1.77 -14.98
C ASP A 46 0.90 3.04 -15.16
N PRO A 47 0.41 4.08 -15.85
CA PRO A 47 1.18 5.30 -16.12
C PRO A 47 1.59 6.05 -14.85
N ALA A 48 0.90 5.84 -13.73
CA ALA A 48 1.26 6.40 -12.43
C ALA A 48 2.25 5.52 -11.64
N ASN A 49 2.72 4.40 -12.19
CA ASN A 49 3.76 3.60 -11.56
C ASN A 49 5.13 4.29 -11.70
N THR A 50 5.66 4.77 -10.58
CA THR A 50 6.97 5.46 -10.54
C THR A 50 8.14 4.54 -10.17
N THR A 51 7.88 3.25 -9.96
CA THR A 51 8.89 2.29 -9.47
C THR A 51 9.31 1.26 -10.49
N GLY A 52 8.46 1.00 -11.50
CA GLY A 52 8.62 -0.17 -12.38
C GLY A 52 8.34 -1.51 -11.67
N VAL A 53 7.87 -1.49 -10.42
CA VAL A 53 7.51 -2.68 -9.64
C VAL A 53 6.00 -2.71 -9.47
N ALA A 54 5.37 -3.86 -9.75
CA ALA A 54 3.94 -4.02 -9.49
C ALA A 54 3.67 -4.15 -7.99
N MET A 55 2.65 -3.44 -7.52
CA MET A 55 1.97 -3.75 -6.27
C MET A 55 0.75 -4.63 -6.61
N PRO A 56 0.78 -5.95 -6.35
CA PRO A 56 -0.34 -6.81 -6.73
C PRO A 56 -1.62 -6.47 -5.94
N PRO A 57 -2.80 -6.79 -6.49
CA PRO A 57 -4.06 -6.72 -5.76
C PRO A 57 -3.94 -7.35 -4.38
N LYS A 58 -4.41 -6.65 -3.34
CA LYS A 58 -4.38 -7.08 -1.94
C LYS A 58 -2.97 -7.47 -1.44
N GLY A 59 -1.92 -6.85 -1.98
CA GLY A 59 -0.54 -7.19 -1.64
C GLY A 59 -0.18 -8.64 -1.94
N GLY A 60 -0.81 -9.24 -2.95
CA GLY A 60 -0.61 -10.64 -3.35
C GLY A 60 -1.37 -11.66 -2.49
N ASN A 61 -2.22 -11.23 -1.56
CA ASN A 61 -3.03 -12.13 -0.75
C ASN A 61 -4.52 -12.07 -1.16
N PRO A 62 -5.00 -12.97 -2.03
CA PRO A 62 -6.38 -12.95 -2.50
C PRO A 62 -7.41 -13.17 -1.39
N ALA A 63 -7.02 -13.84 -0.29
CA ALA A 63 -7.88 -14.15 0.84
C ALA A 63 -8.17 -12.95 1.77
N LEU A 64 -7.50 -11.80 1.57
CA LEU A 64 -7.80 -10.61 2.35
C LEU A 64 -9.22 -10.11 2.08
N GLN A 65 -9.99 -9.98 3.15
CA GLN A 65 -11.33 -9.41 3.14
C GLN A 65 -11.28 -7.90 3.35
N GLU A 66 -12.33 -7.20 2.96
CA GLU A 66 -12.37 -5.74 3.05
C GLU A 66 -12.19 -5.24 4.49
N ALA A 67 -12.79 -5.91 5.48
CA ALA A 67 -12.63 -5.56 6.89
C ALA A 67 -11.15 -5.61 7.34
N GLN A 68 -10.38 -6.59 6.84
CA GLN A 68 -8.95 -6.71 7.13
C GLN A 68 -8.16 -5.60 6.44
N ILE A 69 -8.53 -5.23 5.21
CA ILE A 69 -7.91 -4.12 4.47
C ILE A 69 -8.18 -2.79 5.18
N ARG A 70 -9.40 -2.56 5.67
CA ARG A 70 -9.73 -1.38 6.50
C ARG A 70 -8.88 -1.34 7.77
N GLY A 71 -8.68 -2.48 8.44
CA GLY A 71 -7.76 -2.57 9.58
C GLY A 71 -6.32 -2.21 9.23
N ILE A 72 -5.83 -2.63 8.05
CA ILE A 72 -4.50 -2.24 7.55
C ILE A 72 -4.44 -0.74 7.29
N VAL A 73 -5.45 -0.14 6.64
CA VAL A 73 -5.49 1.31 6.40
C VAL A 73 -5.50 2.08 7.71
N ALA A 74 -6.32 1.68 8.68
CA ALA A 74 -6.33 2.29 10.02
C ALA A 74 -4.97 2.19 10.71
N TYR A 75 -4.28 1.06 10.60
CA TYR A 75 -2.92 0.91 11.10
C TYR A 75 -1.93 1.86 10.40
N LEU A 76 -1.97 1.98 9.08
CA LEU A 76 -1.13 2.93 8.33
C LEU A 76 -1.39 4.37 8.76
N ARG A 77 -2.65 4.75 9.00
CA ARG A 77 -3.00 6.08 9.53
C ARG A 77 -2.39 6.34 10.90
N SER A 78 -2.32 5.34 11.77
CA SER A 78 -1.70 5.50 13.09
C SER A 78 -0.18 5.69 13.05
N LEU A 79 0.46 5.28 11.94
CA LEU A 79 1.90 5.44 11.73
C LEU A 79 2.27 6.74 11.02
N HIS A 80 1.36 7.25 10.18
CA HIS A 80 1.57 8.43 9.33
C HIS A 80 1.86 9.68 10.17
N LYS A 81 2.80 10.53 9.71
CA LYS A 81 3.32 11.69 10.43
C LYS A 81 3.04 13.00 9.71
#